data_AF-A0A9X2R5S7-F1
#
_entry.id   AF-A0A9X2R5S7-F1
#
_cell.length_a   1.000
_cell.length_b   1.000
_cell.length_c   1.000
_cell.angle_alpha   90.00
_cell.angle_beta   90.00
_cell.angle_gamma   90.00
#
_symmetry.space_group_name_H-M   'P 1'
#
loop_
_entity.id
_entity.type
_entity.pdbx_description
1 polymer ?
#
loop_
_entity_poly.entity_id
_entity_poly.type
_entity_poly.pdbx_seq_one_letter_code
_entity_poly.pdbx_strand_id
1 'polypeptide(L)'
;MSELAEVGDFCPNDSCPDAGKTDEGNIVKYGTTAKGLQRYRCKTCGKTFSENTGTIFYNKHTGAEEIIETLALIAEGSRVASLSRVKGYKEETIRNWLQQAAEHATEIENVLMSEYEIERGQLDALWSYVGHKEQESGEGEKRSA
;
A
#
# COMPACT_ATOMS: atom_id res chain seq x y z
N MET A 1 -4.20 -14.59 18.04
CA MET A 1 -4.22 -13.95 16.71
C MET A 1 -5.04 -12.69 16.87
N SER A 2 -4.39 -11.56 16.72
CA SER A 2 -4.99 -10.23 16.79
C SER A 2 -6.07 -10.13 15.69
N GLU A 3 -7.27 -9.69 16.06
CA GLU A 3 -8.36 -9.44 15.10
C GLU A 3 -8.06 -8.15 14.34
N LEU A 4 -8.05 -8.22 13.00
CA LEU A 4 -7.80 -7.04 12.16
C LEU A 4 -9.11 -6.26 12.00
N ALA A 5 -9.07 -4.96 12.28
CA ALA A 5 -10.22 -4.07 12.13
C ALA A 5 -10.60 -3.89 10.65
N GLU A 6 -11.90 -3.78 10.36
CA GLU A 6 -12.40 -3.45 9.02
C GLU A 6 -12.54 -1.95 8.80
N VAL A 7 -12.62 -1.54 7.53
CA VAL A 7 -12.82 -0.14 7.20
C VAL A 7 -14.22 0.30 7.62
N GLY A 8 -14.26 1.23 8.56
CA GLY A 8 -15.51 1.71 9.16
C GLY A 8 -15.61 1.40 10.65
N ASP A 9 -14.69 0.61 11.21
CA ASP A 9 -14.68 0.29 12.64
C ASP A 9 -13.99 1.36 13.48
N PHE A 10 -13.05 2.10 12.89
CA PHE A 10 -12.23 3.09 13.60
C PHE A 10 -12.15 4.43 12.85
N CYS A 11 -11.72 5.47 13.57
CA CYS A 11 -11.48 6.79 12.98
C CYS A 11 -10.03 6.89 12.47
N PRO A 12 -9.79 7.15 11.16
CA PRO A 12 -8.45 7.26 10.58
C PRO A 12 -7.81 8.65 10.77
N ASN A 13 -8.39 9.52 11.61
CA ASN A 13 -7.89 10.86 11.84
C ASN A 13 -7.04 10.88 13.11
N ASP A 14 -5.71 10.98 12.97
CA ASP A 14 -4.77 10.96 14.11
C ASP A 14 -5.00 12.06 15.14
N SER A 15 -5.62 13.17 14.74
CA SER A 15 -5.99 14.25 15.68
C SER A 15 -7.30 13.99 16.45
N CYS A 16 -7.95 12.84 16.25
CA CYS A 16 -9.16 12.46 16.96
C CYS A 16 -8.82 11.86 18.33
N PRO A 17 -9.54 12.20 19.41
CA PRO A 17 -9.39 11.53 20.71
C PRO A 17 -9.64 10.02 20.66
N ASP A 18 -10.43 9.57 19.68
CA ASP A 18 -10.77 8.17 19.44
C ASP A 18 -10.18 7.66 18.12
N ALA A 19 -9.00 8.18 17.73
CA ALA A 19 -8.26 7.65 16.59
C ALA A 19 -7.87 6.19 16.83
N GLY A 20 -8.05 5.33 15.81
CA GLY A 20 -7.62 3.92 15.84
C GLY A 20 -8.36 2.99 16.82
N LYS A 21 -9.27 3.51 17.66
CA LYS A 21 -10.08 2.68 18.58
C LYS A 21 -11.23 2.02 17.82
N THR A 22 -11.41 0.72 18.02
CA THR A 22 -12.57 -0.06 17.57
C THR A 22 -13.65 -0.09 18.65
N ASP A 23 -14.89 -0.44 18.31
CA ASP A 23 -16.01 -0.70 19.24
C ASP A 23 -16.53 0.50 20.06
N GLU A 24 -16.03 1.72 19.84
CA GLU A 24 -16.50 2.95 20.50
C GLU A 24 -17.90 3.40 20.02
N GLY A 25 -18.47 2.77 18.98
CA GLY A 25 -19.77 3.15 18.40
C GLY A 25 -19.82 4.58 17.82
N ASN A 26 -18.63 5.17 17.63
CA ASN A 26 -18.46 6.54 17.18
C ASN A 26 -18.45 6.67 15.64
N ILE A 27 -18.28 5.57 14.90
CA ILE A 27 -18.35 5.57 13.43
C ILE A 27 -19.76 5.21 12.95
N VAL A 28 -20.29 6.00 12.02
CA VAL A 28 -21.60 5.74 11.39
C VAL A 28 -21.52 5.85 9.88
N LYS A 29 -22.34 5.05 9.18
CA LYS A 29 -22.55 5.17 7.74
C LYS A 29 -23.14 6.55 7.41
N TYR A 30 -22.58 7.21 6.40
CA TYR A 30 -22.89 8.59 6.03
C TYR A 30 -23.09 8.73 4.51
N GLY A 31 -23.97 7.88 3.96
CA GLY A 31 -24.25 7.82 2.52
C GLY A 31 -23.10 7.24 1.70
N THR A 32 -23.12 7.49 0.40
CA THR A 32 -22.13 7.00 -0.57
C THR A 32 -21.51 8.14 -1.36
N THR A 33 -20.34 7.91 -1.93
CA THR A 33 -19.71 8.83 -2.89
C THR A 33 -20.41 8.72 -4.25
N ALA A 34 -20.14 9.66 -5.17
CA ALA A 34 -20.64 9.59 -6.55
C ALA A 34 -20.20 8.31 -7.30
N LYS A 35 -19.11 7.67 -6.86
CA LYS A 35 -18.62 6.39 -7.41
C LYS A 35 -19.21 5.16 -6.71
N GLY A 36 -20.20 5.33 -5.83
CA GLY A 36 -20.84 4.24 -5.09
C GLY A 36 -20.14 3.82 -3.80
N LEU A 37 -18.92 4.32 -3.52
CA LEU A 37 -18.16 3.94 -2.33
C LEU A 37 -18.87 4.38 -1.04
N GLN A 38 -18.94 3.51 -0.02
CA GLN A 38 -19.50 3.85 1.29
C GLN A 38 -18.70 4.98 1.94
N ARG A 39 -19.41 5.94 2.54
CA ARG A 39 -18.84 6.98 3.39
C ARG A 39 -19.16 6.71 4.86
N TYR A 40 -18.24 7.11 5.71
CA TYR A 40 -18.35 7.03 7.16
C TYR A 40 -18.17 8.42 7.77
N ARG A 41 -18.75 8.62 8.94
CA ARG A 41 -18.57 9.84 9.75
C ARG A 41 -18.24 9.45 11.17
N CYS A 42 -17.17 10.04 11.71
CA CYS A 42 -16.85 9.94 13.12
C CYS A 42 -17.68 10.96 13.92
N LYS A 43 -18.39 10.51 14.95
CA LYS A 43 -19.17 11.36 15.87
C LYS A 43 -18.27 12.16 16.81
N THR A 44 -17.09 11.65 17.16
CA THR A 44 -16.15 12.32 18.07
C THR A 44 -15.53 13.56 17.42
N CYS A 45 -14.90 13.43 16.25
CA CYS A 45 -14.23 14.55 15.57
C CYS A 45 -15.04 15.18 14.43
N GLY A 46 -16.18 14.60 14.07
CA GLY A 46 -17.05 15.11 13.00
C GLY A 46 -16.55 14.87 11.57
N LYS A 47 -15.31 14.43 11.37
CA LYS A 47 -14.73 14.19 10.04
C LYS A 47 -15.42 13.02 9.33
N THR A 48 -15.46 13.11 8.00
CA THR A 48 -15.95 12.03 7.13
C THR A 48 -14.81 11.40 6.35
N PHE A 49 -14.87 10.10 6.15
CA PHE A 49 -13.93 9.33 5.32
C PHE A 49 -14.71 8.34 4.45
N SER A 50 -14.06 7.75 3.45
CA SER A 50 -14.65 6.71 2.58
C SER A 50 -14.06 5.34 2.90
N GLU A 51 -14.70 4.28 2.39
CA GLU A 51 -14.23 2.89 2.51
C GLU A 51 -12.82 2.65 1.95
N ASN A 52 -12.34 3.51 1.05
CA ASN A 52 -10.96 3.42 0.54
C ASN A 52 -9.95 4.20 1.39
N THR A 53 -10.38 4.96 2.39
CA THR A 53 -9.47 5.81 3.19
C THR A 53 -8.49 4.94 3.95
N GLY A 54 -7.19 5.21 3.81
CA GLY A 54 -6.14 4.38 4.43
C GLY A 54 -5.84 3.08 3.69
N THR A 55 -6.28 2.93 2.43
CA THR A 55 -5.96 1.76 1.59
C THR A 55 -5.15 2.18 0.35
N ILE A 56 -4.55 1.21 -0.34
CA ILE A 56 -3.87 1.44 -1.65
C ILE A 56 -4.81 2.02 -2.72
N PHE A 57 -6.12 1.86 -2.56
CA PHE A 57 -7.14 2.36 -3.47
C PHE A 57 -7.55 3.80 -3.17
N TYR A 58 -7.04 4.39 -2.09
CA TYR A 58 -7.34 5.77 -1.73
C TYR A 58 -6.87 6.74 -2.81
N ASN A 59 -7.76 7.65 -3.18
CA ASN A 59 -7.51 8.71 -4.16
C ASN A 59 -6.99 8.18 -5.52
N LYS A 60 -7.39 6.97 -5.92
CA LYS A 60 -7.06 6.41 -7.23
C LYS A 60 -8.20 6.64 -8.22
N HIS A 61 -7.82 6.99 -9.45
CA HIS A 61 -8.75 7.07 -10.56
C HIS A 61 -9.04 5.69 -11.15
N THR A 62 -8.01 4.84 -11.19
CA THR A 62 -8.10 3.43 -11.60
C THR A 62 -8.94 2.64 -10.60
N GLY A 63 -9.78 1.73 -11.10
CA GLY A 63 -10.59 0.85 -10.27
C GLY A 63 -9.73 -0.13 -9.46
N ALA A 64 -10.24 -0.55 -8.30
CA ALA A 64 -9.52 -1.45 -7.41
C ALA A 64 -9.20 -2.81 -8.07
N GLU A 65 -10.15 -3.36 -8.83
CA GLU A 65 -9.99 -4.63 -9.55
C GLU A 65 -8.78 -4.60 -10.49
N GLU A 66 -8.63 -3.54 -11.29
CA GLU A 66 -7.52 -3.39 -12.23
C GLU A 66 -6.16 -3.25 -11.54
N ILE A 67 -6.12 -2.55 -10.39
CA ILE A 67 -4.91 -2.44 -9.56
C ILE A 67 -4.54 -3.82 -9.01
N ILE A 68 -5.51 -4.54 -8.43
CA ILE A 68 -5.31 -5.87 -7.85
C ILE A 68 -4.82 -6.86 -8.92
N GLU A 69 -5.48 -6.90 -10.07
CA GLU A 69 -5.09 -7.79 -11.18
C GLU A 69 -3.67 -7.48 -11.66
N THR A 70 -3.33 -6.19 -11.81
CA THR A 70 -1.97 -5.79 -12.19
C THR A 70 -0.93 -6.24 -11.16
N LEU A 71 -1.20 -6.08 -9.87
CA LEU A 71 -0.32 -6.52 -8.79
C LEU A 71 -0.19 -8.05 -8.74
N ALA A 72 -1.29 -8.78 -8.94
CA ALA A 72 -1.28 -10.24 -9.01
C ALA A 72 -0.42 -10.74 -10.19
N LEU A 73 -0.53 -10.12 -11.36
CA LEU A 73 0.31 -10.46 -12.51
C LEU A 73 1.80 -10.22 -12.24
N ILE A 74 2.15 -9.18 -11.47
CA ILE A 74 3.53 -8.94 -11.03
C ILE A 74 3.98 -10.06 -10.09
N ALA A 75 3.13 -10.47 -9.14
CA ALA A 75 3.43 -11.58 -8.21
C ALA A 75 3.66 -12.92 -8.95
N GLU A 76 2.97 -13.14 -10.06
CA GLU A 76 3.18 -14.27 -10.98
C GLU A 76 4.43 -14.13 -11.89
N GLY A 77 5.22 -13.07 -11.71
CA GLY A 77 6.48 -12.86 -12.42
C GLY A 77 6.38 -12.03 -13.71
N SER A 78 5.24 -11.38 -13.98
CA SER A 78 5.11 -10.49 -15.13
C SER A 78 5.95 -9.22 -14.96
N ARG A 79 6.74 -8.87 -15.98
CA ARG A 79 7.55 -7.64 -15.98
C ARG A 79 6.66 -6.40 -16.11
N VAL A 80 6.97 -5.35 -15.34
CA VAL A 80 6.29 -4.03 -15.42
C VAL A 80 6.20 -3.50 -16.85
N ALA A 81 7.28 -3.62 -17.63
CA ALA A 81 7.30 -3.17 -19.03
C ALA A 81 6.29 -3.92 -19.91
N SER A 82 6.08 -5.22 -19.66
CA SER A 82 5.07 -6.01 -20.37
C SER A 82 3.65 -5.57 -19.99
N LEU A 83 3.41 -5.35 -18.70
CA LEU A 83 2.11 -4.88 -18.21
C LEU A 83 1.78 -3.47 -18.70
N SER A 84 2.78 -2.59 -18.79
CA SER A 84 2.59 -1.25 -19.37
C SER A 84 2.08 -1.31 -20.82
N ARG A 85 2.63 -2.20 -21.65
CA ARG A 85 2.17 -2.38 -23.04
C ARG A 85 0.78 -2.98 -23.15
N VAL A 86 0.45 -3.95 -22.28
CA VAL A 86 -0.82 -4.69 -22.35
C VAL A 86 -1.97 -3.92 -21.69
N LYS A 87 -1.73 -3.32 -20.52
CA LYS A 87 -2.74 -2.59 -19.75
C LYS A 87 -2.84 -1.10 -20.09
N GLY A 88 -1.82 -0.55 -20.77
CA GLY A 88 -1.82 0.85 -21.21
C GLY A 88 -1.45 1.88 -20.12
N TYR A 89 -1.07 1.43 -18.92
CA TYR A 89 -0.57 2.31 -17.86
C TYR A 89 0.90 2.64 -18.04
N LYS A 90 1.31 3.83 -17.61
CA LYS A 90 2.74 4.17 -17.52
C LYS A 90 3.41 3.23 -16.53
N GLU A 91 4.64 2.78 -16.83
CA GLU A 91 5.39 1.93 -15.91
C GLU A 91 5.58 2.58 -14.53
N GLU A 92 5.72 3.91 -14.47
CA GLU A 92 5.79 4.67 -13.21
C GLU A 92 4.51 4.49 -12.36
N THR A 93 3.35 4.51 -12.99
CA THR A 93 2.06 4.28 -12.30
C THR A 93 1.99 2.88 -11.73
N ILE A 94 2.40 1.87 -12.50
CA ILE A 94 2.44 0.47 -12.05
C ILE A 94 3.42 0.31 -10.88
N ARG A 95 4.62 0.91 -10.98
CA ARG A 95 5.61 0.91 -9.87
C ARG A 95 5.07 1.58 -8.62
N ASN A 96 4.32 2.68 -8.77
CA ASN A 96 3.71 3.38 -7.64
C ASN A 96 2.66 2.52 -6.93
N TRP A 97 1.85 1.74 -7.67
CA TRP A 97 0.95 0.76 -7.06
C TRP A 97 1.71 -0.33 -6.32
N LEU A 98 2.75 -0.88 -6.93
CA LEU A 98 3.59 -1.91 -6.31
C LEU A 98 4.25 -1.40 -5.01
N GLN A 99 4.77 -0.19 -5.03
CA GLN A 99 5.40 0.45 -3.87
C GLN A 99 4.41 0.62 -2.71
N GLN A 100 3.21 1.16 -2.98
CA GLN A 100 2.16 1.29 -1.96
C GLN A 100 1.73 -0.07 -1.40
N ALA A 101 1.58 -1.09 -2.26
CA ALA A 101 1.24 -2.42 -1.82
C ALA A 101 2.33 -3.02 -0.90
N ALA A 102 3.61 -2.80 -1.23
CA ALA A 102 4.73 -3.25 -0.41
C ALA A 102 4.78 -2.52 0.95
N GLU A 103 4.52 -1.21 0.98
CA GLU A 103 4.41 -0.43 2.21
C GLU A 103 3.30 -0.99 3.12
N HIS A 104 2.11 -1.21 2.56
CA HIS A 104 1.00 -1.82 3.30
C HIS A 104 1.31 -3.25 3.78
N ALA A 105 1.98 -4.07 2.97
CA ALA A 105 2.39 -5.41 3.37
C ALA A 105 3.37 -5.35 4.56
N THR A 106 4.28 -4.37 4.57
CA THR A 106 5.23 -4.14 5.67
C THR A 106 4.50 -3.74 6.95
N GLU A 107 3.47 -2.89 6.87
CA GLU A 107 2.65 -2.51 8.04
C GLU A 107 1.93 -3.72 8.64
N ILE A 108 1.35 -4.57 7.81
CA ILE A 108 0.69 -5.80 8.24
C ILE A 108 1.71 -6.76 8.86
N GLU A 109 2.85 -6.97 8.21
CA GLU A 109 3.92 -7.82 8.72
C GLU A 109 4.41 -7.34 10.10
N ASN A 110 4.62 -6.04 10.29
CA ASN A 110 5.01 -5.48 11.58
C ASN A 110 4.01 -5.81 12.70
N VAL A 111 2.70 -5.74 12.42
CA VAL A 111 1.67 -6.11 13.39
C VAL A 111 1.70 -7.61 13.67
N LEU A 112 1.68 -8.44 12.62
CA LEU A 112 1.62 -9.89 12.75
C LEU A 112 2.87 -10.47 13.44
N MET A 113 4.03 -9.91 13.17
CA MET A 113 5.30 -10.35 13.74
C MET A 113 5.54 -9.82 15.16
N SER A 114 4.84 -8.77 15.60
CA SER A 114 5.03 -8.20 16.95
C SER A 114 4.62 -9.16 18.08
N GLU A 115 3.66 -10.04 17.84
CA GLU A 115 3.15 -11.02 18.80
C GLU A 115 3.57 -12.47 18.46
N TYR A 116 4.42 -12.67 17.45
CA TYR A 116 4.76 -14.00 16.95
C TYR A 116 5.97 -14.61 17.66
N GLU A 117 5.76 -15.71 18.40
CA GLU A 117 6.84 -16.49 19.00
C GLU A 117 7.31 -17.60 18.05
N ILE A 118 8.55 -17.51 17.58
CA ILE A 118 9.16 -18.51 16.70
C ILE A 118 9.74 -19.65 17.53
N GLU A 119 9.12 -20.84 17.50
CA GLU A 119 9.68 -22.02 18.17
C GLU A 119 10.85 -22.66 17.40
N ARG A 120 10.76 -22.65 16.06
CA ARG A 120 11.78 -23.19 15.15
C ARG A 120 11.80 -22.38 13.86
N GLY A 121 12.97 -21.89 13.46
CA GLY A 121 13.16 -21.16 12.21
C GLY A 121 13.99 -21.98 11.23
N GLN A 122 13.48 -22.14 10.00
CA GLN A 122 14.29 -22.58 8.87
C GLN A 122 14.83 -21.34 8.15
N LEU A 123 16.14 -21.32 7.92
CA LEU A 123 16.80 -20.29 7.14
C LEU A 123 17.11 -20.85 5.75
N ASP A 124 16.72 -20.12 4.71
CA ASP A 124 17.05 -20.43 3.33
C ASP A 124 17.65 -19.18 2.66
N ALA A 125 18.45 -19.39 1.62
CA ALA A 125 19.16 -18.31 0.92
C ALA A 125 18.85 -18.34 -0.57
N LEU A 126 18.32 -17.23 -1.07
CA LEU A 126 18.12 -16.98 -2.49
C LEU A 126 19.16 -15.98 -2.99
N TRP A 127 19.90 -16.35 -4.03
CA TRP A 127 20.86 -15.47 -4.68
C TRP A 127 20.24 -14.84 -5.92
N SER A 128 20.19 -13.51 -5.95
CA SER A 128 19.72 -12.76 -7.10
C SER A 128 20.60 -11.54 -7.33
N TYR A 129 20.69 -11.11 -8.58
CA TYR A 129 21.41 -9.90 -8.94
C TYR A 129 20.56 -8.66 -8.65
N VAL A 130 21.07 -7.78 -7.79
CA VAL A 130 20.50 -6.44 -7.55
C VAL A 130 21.49 -5.44 -8.14
N GLY A 131 21.08 -4.69 -9.16
CA GLY A 131 21.97 -3.78 -9.87
C GLY A 131 22.57 -2.73 -8.93
N HIS A 132 23.90 -2.61 -8.91
CA HIS A 132 24.59 -1.48 -8.31
C HIS A 132 24.61 -0.30 -9.29
N LYS A 133 24.13 0.85 -8.84
CA LYS A 133 24.28 2.11 -9.60
C LYS A 133 25.66 2.67 -9.28
N GLU A 134 26.64 2.46 -10.17
CA GLU A 134 27.90 3.20 -10.11
C GLU A 134 27.58 4.69 -10.33
N GLN A 135 27.95 5.55 -9.39
CA GLN A 135 27.96 6.99 -9.64
C GLN A 135 29.17 7.28 -10.54
N GLU A 136 28.93 7.49 -11.83
CA GLU A 136 29.95 8.06 -12.72
C GLU A 136 30.30 9.47 -12.22
N SER A 137 31.35 9.56 -11.41
CA SER A 137 32.02 10.81 -11.08
C SER A 137 32.86 11.20 -12.28
N GLY A 138 32.23 11.81 -13.29
CA GLY A 138 32.90 12.32 -14.47
C GLY A 138 33.73 13.57 -14.14
N GLU A 139 34.93 13.43 -13.61
CA GLU A 139 35.98 14.45 -13.73
C GLU A 139 36.79 14.18 -14.99
N GLY A 140 36.55 15.02 -16.00
CA GLY A 140 37.30 14.99 -17.26
C GLY A 140 38.75 15.43 -17.03
N GLU A 141 39.67 14.47 -17.01
CA GLU A 141 41.09 14.74 -17.10
C GLU A 141 41.46 15.01 -18.57
N LYS A 142 41.63 16.29 -18.92
CA LYS A 142 42.21 16.71 -20.20
C LYS A 142 43.64 16.21 -20.28
N ARG A 143 43.89 15.22 -21.14
CA ARG A 143 45.25 14.87 -21.55
C ARG A 143 45.71 15.83 -22.65
N SER A 144 46.64 16.71 -22.29
CA SER A 144 47.51 17.39 -23.24
C SER A 144 48.57 16.43 -23.76
N ALA A 145 48.66 16.29 -25.09
CA ALA A 145 49.87 16.02 -25.84
C ALA A 145 49.65 16.53 -27.27
#